data_AF-A0A930W2F2-F1
#
_entry.id   AF-A0A930W2F2-F1
#
_cell.length_a   1.000
_cell.length_b   1.000
_cell.length_c   1.000
_cell.angle_alpha   90.00
_cell.angle_beta   90.00
_cell.angle_gamma   90.00
#
_symmetry.space_group_name_H-M   'P 1'
#
loop_
_entity.id
_entity.type
_entity.pdbx_description
1 polymer ?
#
loop_
_entity_poly.entity_id
_entity_poly.type
_entity_poly.pdbx_seq_one_letter_code
_entity_poly.pdbx_strand_id
1 'polypeptide(L)' 'MATIYEERAKIFKALSDERRLRILELLQNGEKCTCTLTDEVNMPQSSLS' A
#
# COMPACT_ATOMS: atom_id res chain seq x y z
N MET A 1 5.86 25.97 1.05
CA MET A 1 6.00 24.85 0.09
C MET A 1 6.72 23.72 0.81
N ALA A 2 6.32 22.48 0.60
CA ALA A 2 7.08 21.34 1.12
C ALA A 2 8.39 21.21 0.34
N THR A 3 9.46 20.80 1.01
CA THR A 3 10.76 20.53 0.40
C THR A 3 10.73 19.19 -0.35
N ILE A 4 11.65 19.02 -1.31
CA ILE A 4 11.84 17.73 -2.00
C ILE A 4 12.12 16.57 -1.03
N TYR A 5 12.75 16.85 0.12
CA TYR A 5 13.02 15.86 1.16
C TYR A 5 11.75 15.47 1.93
N GLU A 6 10.87 16.42 2.22
CA GLU A 6 9.58 16.14 2.85
C GLU A 6 8.66 15.32 1.94
N GLU A 7 8.67 15.58 0.63
CA GLU A 7 7.92 14.78 -0.35
C GLU A 7 8.44 13.35 -0.43
N ARG A 8 9.77 13.18 -0.55
CA ARG A 8 10.40 11.86 -0.57
C ARG A 8 10.16 11.09 0.73
N ALA A 9 10.25 11.76 1.88
CA ALA A 9 10.00 11.13 3.18
C ALA A 9 8.57 10.57 3.28
N LYS A 10 7.56 11.27 2.72
CA LYS A 10 6.17 10.77 2.67
C LYS A 10 6.06 9.50 1.82
N ILE A 11 6.72 9.46 0.66
CA ILE A 11 6.73 8.28 -0.22
C ILE A 11 7.41 7.11 0.50
N PHE A 12 8.61 7.30 1.05
CA PHE A 12 9.31 6.23 1.74
C PHE A 12 8.53 5.74 2.96
N LYS A 13 7.93 6.63 3.74
CA LYS A 13 7.05 6.25 4.86
C LYS A 13 5.89 5.36 4.40
N ALA A 14 5.32 5.62 3.24
CA ALA A 14 4.27 4.78 2.65
C ALA A 14 4.80 3.43 2.13
N LEU A 15 6.07 3.33 1.76
CA LEU A 15 6.71 2.10 1.29
C LEU A 15 7.37 1.27 2.41
N SER A 16 7.46 1.80 3.63
CA SER A 16 8.08 1.12 4.77
C SER A 16 7.17 0.09 5.48
N ASP A 17 5.92 -0.11 5.05
CA ASP A 17 5.01 -1.08 5.65
C ASP A 17 4.92 -2.35 4.77
N GLU A 18 5.21 -3.51 5.38
CA GLU A 18 5.24 -4.81 4.72
C GLU A 18 3.92 -5.15 4.00
N ARG A 19 2.78 -4.81 4.58
CA ARG A 19 1.45 -5.10 3.98
C ARG A 19 1.22 -4.23 2.76
N ARG A 20 1.62 -2.95 2.81
CA ARG A 20 1.57 -2.05 1.66
C ARG A 20 2.46 -2.55 0.52
N LEU A 21 3.63 -3.13 0.82
CA LEU A 21 4.49 -3.75 -0.18
C LEU A 21 3.83 -4.98 -0.83
N ARG A 22 3.16 -5.84 -0.06
CA ARG A 22 2.37 -6.97 -0.61
C ARG A 22 1.23 -6.49 -1.51
N ILE A 23 0.50 -5.45 -1.09
CA ILE A 23 -0.57 -4.86 -1.92
C ILE A 23 0.02 -4.33 -3.23
N LEU A 24 1.17 -3.66 -3.19
CA LEU A 24 1.83 -3.18 -4.41
C LEU A 24 2.20 -4.34 -5.35
N GLU A 25 2.75 -5.44 -4.83
CA GLU A 25 3.03 -6.65 -5.63
C GLU A 25 1.77 -7.22 -6.27
N LEU A 26 0.68 -7.34 -5.52
CA LEU A 26 -0.60 -7.84 -6.04
C LEU A 26 -1.17 -6.96 -7.16
N LEU A 27 -0.97 -5.64 -7.07
CA LEU A 27 -1.47 -4.67 -8.04
C LEU A 27 -0.56 -4.49 -9.27
N GLN A 28 0.66 -5.03 -9.29
CA GLN A 28 1.54 -4.97 -10.47
C GLN A 28 0.93 -5.63 -11.70
N ASN A 29 0.06 -6.62 -11.50
CA ASN A 29 -0.61 -7.37 -12.57
C ASN A 29 -1.99 -6.81 -12.95
N GLY A 30 -2.36 -5.64 -12.42
CA GLY A 30 -3.63 -4.97 -12.70
C GLY A 30 -4.44 -4.66 -11.44
N GLU A 31 -5.57 -3.99 -11.64
CA GLU A 31 -6.49 -3.68 -10.56
C GLU A 31 -7.11 -4.95 -9.95
N LYS A 32 -7.29 -4.95 -8.63
CA LYS A 32 -7.91 -6.05 -7.89
C LYS A 32 -9.02 -5.52 -7.01
N CYS A 33 -10.07 -6.33 -6.85
CA CYS A 33 -11.09 -6.08 -5.84
C CYS A 33 -10.46 -6.04 -4.45
N THR A 34 -10.93 -5.10 -3.61
CA THR A 34 -10.54 -5.04 -2.19
C THR A 34 -10.80 -6.36 -1.46
N CYS A 35 -11.85 -7.09 -1.85
CA CYS A 35 -12.14 -8.43 -1.35
C CYS A 35 -10.97 -9.39 -1.55
N THR A 36 -10.45 -9.49 -2.78
CA THR A 36 -9.27 -10.30 -3.12
C THR A 36 -8.02 -9.86 -2.38
N LEU A 37 -7.81 -8.54 -2.21
CA LEU A 37 -6.65 -8.03 -1.45
C LEU A 37 -6.74 -8.40 0.03
N THR A 38 -7.94 -8.41 0.60
CA THR A 38 -8.19 -8.76 2.01
C THR A 38 -7.86 -10.24 2.25
N ASP A 39 -8.27 -11.11 1.33
CA ASP A 39 -8.02 -12.56 1.41
C ASP A 39 -6.52 -12.89 1.27
N GLU A 40 -5.83 -12.28 0.30
CA GLU A 40 -4.41 -12.53 0.02
C GLU A 40 -3.47 -11.94 1.10
N VAL A 41 -3.81 -10.77 1.65
CA VAL A 41 -2.98 -10.06 2.64
C VAL A 41 -3.38 -10.41 4.09
N ASN A 42 -4.45 -11.19 4.27
CA ASN A 42 -4.94 -11.69 5.56
C ASN A 42 -5.12 -10.55 6.59
N MET A 43 -5.71 -9.45 6.13
CA MET A 43 -5.86 -8.20 6.88
C MET A 43 -7.35 -7.88 7.01
N PRO A 44 -7.84 -7.33 8.13
CA PRO A 44 -9.22 -6.87 8.20
C PRO A 44 -9.45 -5.75 7.18
N GLN A 45 -10.55 -5.83 6.43
CA GLN A 45 -10.93 -4.85 5.40
C GLN A 45 -10.95 -3.40 5.91
N SER A 46 -11.22 -3.20 7.20
CA SER A 46 -11.18 -1.92 7.89
C SER A 46 -9.81 -1.23 7.90
N SER A 47 -8.73 -1.96 7.65
CA SER A 47 -7.37 -1.41 7.59
C SER A 47 -6.90 -1.11 6.17
N LEU A 48 -7.72 -1.41 5.16
CA LEU A 48 -7.50 -1.05 3.75
C LEU A 48 -8.17 0.28 3.38
N SER A 49 -9.14 0.75 4.16
CA SER A 49 -9.88 2.02 3.97
C SER A 49 -9.23 3.21 4.67
#